data_AF-A0A538MRM7-F1
#
_entry.id   AF-A0A538MRM7-F1
#
_cell.length_a   1.000
_cell.length_b   1.000
_cell.length_c   1.000
_cell.angle_alpha   90.00
_cell.angle_beta   90.00
_cell.angle_gamma   90.00
#
_symmetry.space_group_name_H-M   'P 1'
#
loop_
_entity.id
_entity.type
_entity.pdbx_description
1 polymer ?
#
loop_
_entity_poly.entity_id
_entity_poly.type
_entity_poly.pdbx_seq_one_letter_code
_entity_poly.pdbx_strand_id
1 'polypeptide(L)'
;MTTPHTNRPTFDPDVTSTATGAESCQQTAILLNLCHDFLTTASPATRNELRQFLTNKGIAPHTAVGWLIDMLSLRALNASTCHGHTHTTTP
;
A
#
# COMPACT_ATOMS: atom_id res chain seq x y z
N MET A 1 -52.41 -0.13 -14.10
CA MET A 1 -51.22 0.72 -13.88
C MET A 1 -50.71 0.42 -12.48
N THR A 2 -49.64 -0.37 -12.36
CA THR A 2 -49.07 -0.83 -11.08
C THR A 2 -47.59 -0.43 -11.04
N THR A 3 -47.21 0.27 -9.98
CA THR A 3 -45.89 0.89 -9.75
C THR A 3 -44.78 -0.14 -9.56
N PRO A 4 -43.55 0.11 -10.05
CA PRO A 4 -42.43 -0.83 -9.89
C PRO A 4 -41.84 -0.76 -8.48
N HIS A 5 -41.69 -1.93 -7.84
CA HIS A 5 -40.92 -2.09 -6.60
C HIS A 5 -39.45 -1.73 -6.87
N THR A 6 -39.00 -0.61 -6.32
CA THR A 6 -37.58 -0.26 -6.28
C THR A 6 -36.92 -1.14 -5.23
N ASN A 7 -36.21 -2.17 -5.70
CA ASN A 7 -35.36 -3.02 -4.91
C ASN A 7 -34.14 -2.19 -4.47
N ARG A 8 -34.25 -1.48 -3.34
CA ARG A 8 -33.12 -0.74 -2.74
C ARG A 8 -32.19 -1.78 -2.09
N PRO A 9 -30.93 -1.93 -2.53
CA PRO A 9 -29.96 -2.65 -1.74
C PRO A 9 -29.76 -1.86 -0.45
N THR A 10 -30.20 -2.42 0.68
CA THR A 10 -29.73 -2.00 1.99
C THR A 10 -28.26 -2.34 2.03
N PHE A 11 -27.41 -1.35 1.79
CA PHE A 11 -25.99 -1.46 2.13
C PHE A 11 -25.93 -1.52 3.65
N ASP A 12 -25.90 -2.75 4.17
CA ASP A 12 -25.60 -3.03 5.56
C ASP A 12 -24.12 -2.65 5.78
N PRO A 13 -23.80 -1.67 6.64
CA PRO A 13 -22.43 -1.34 6.96
C PRO A 13 -21.88 -2.27 8.05
N ASP A 14 -22.30 -3.53 8.12
CA ASP A 14 -21.60 -4.54 8.92
C ASP A 14 -20.56 -5.29 8.08
N VAL A 15 -19.65 -4.53 7.45
CA VAL A 15 -18.29 -5.04 7.25
C VAL A 15 -17.51 -4.57 8.46
N THR A 16 -17.76 -5.20 9.59
CA THR A 16 -16.80 -5.24 10.69
C THR A 16 -15.58 -5.99 10.14
N SER A 17 -14.73 -5.28 9.40
CA SER A 17 -13.41 -5.75 8.99
C SER A 17 -12.60 -5.94 10.26
N THR A 18 -12.70 -7.13 10.83
CA THR A 18 -11.67 -7.71 11.71
C THR A 18 -10.42 -7.96 10.88
N ALA A 19 -9.86 -6.91 10.26
CA ALA A 19 -8.51 -6.96 9.76
C ALA A 19 -7.64 -7.04 11.01
N THR A 20 -7.23 -8.27 11.34
CA THR A 20 -6.30 -8.49 12.43
C THR A 20 -5.07 -7.64 12.11
N GLY A 21 -4.48 -6.92 13.07
CA GLY A 21 -3.34 -6.03 12.80
C GLY A 21 -2.17 -6.68 12.03
N ALA A 22 -2.10 -8.01 12.05
CA ALA A 22 -1.20 -8.83 11.24
C ALA A 22 -1.55 -8.86 9.74
N GLU A 23 -2.84 -8.95 9.38
CA GLU A 23 -3.31 -8.99 7.98
C GLU A 23 -3.13 -7.64 7.29
N SER A 24 -3.40 -6.54 8.01
CA SER A 24 -3.15 -5.19 7.51
C SER A 24 -1.66 -4.91 7.32
N CYS A 25 -0.81 -5.49 8.17
CA CYS A 25 0.64 -5.37 8.04
C CYS A 25 1.18 -6.17 6.84
N GLN A 26 0.71 -7.40 6.66
CA GLN A 26 1.05 -8.23 5.50
C GLN A 26 0.60 -7.58 4.19
N GLN A 27 -0.63 -7.04 4.14
CA GLN A 27 -1.14 -6.34 2.97
C GLN A 27 -0.32 -5.08 2.65
N THR A 28 0.11 -4.36 3.69
CA THR A 28 0.99 -3.20 3.55
C THR A 28 2.36 -3.60 2.99
N ALA A 29 2.96 -4.70 3.48
CA ALA A 29 4.23 -5.21 2.97
C ALA A 29 4.14 -5.58 1.47
N ILE A 30 3.06 -6.26 1.07
CA ILE A 30 2.82 -6.66 -0.32
C ILE A 30 2.70 -5.43 -1.22
N LEU A 31 1.90 -4.44 -0.81
CA LEU A 31 1.71 -3.21 -1.59
C LEU A 31 3.04 -2.46 -1.78
N LEU A 32 3.84 -2.34 -0.73
CA LEU A 32 5.13 -1.66 -0.79
C LEU A 32 6.13 -2.38 -1.68
N ASN A 33 6.12 -3.72 -1.65
CA ASN A 33 7.00 -4.52 -2.50
C ASN A 33 6.61 -4.40 -3.98
N LEU A 34 5.31 -4.38 -4.29
CA LEU A 34 4.82 -4.14 -5.65
C LEU A 34 5.19 -2.73 -6.15
N CYS A 35 5.08 -1.72 -5.29
CA CYS A 35 5.52 -0.35 -5.63
C CYS A 35 7.02 -0.31 -5.90
N HIS A 36 7.84 -0.98 -5.08
CA HIS A 36 9.28 -1.06 -5.29
C HIS A 36 9.62 -1.75 -6.62
N ASP A 37 9.05 -2.93 -6.87
CA ASP A 37 9.29 -3.71 -8.09
C ASP A 37 8.93 -2.93 -9.35
N PHE A 38 7.74 -2.29 -9.36
CA PHE A 38 7.33 -1.41 -10.44
C PHE A 38 8.32 -0.26 -10.67
N LEU A 39 8.77 0.43 -9.62
CA LEU A 39 9.68 1.58 -9.76
C LEU A 39 11.10 1.17 -10.21
N THR A 40 11.54 -0.05 -9.87
CA THR A 40 12.85 -0.55 -10.28
C THR A 40 12.87 -1.01 -11.74
N THR A 41 11.76 -1.60 -12.21
CA THR A 41 11.58 -2.10 -13.58
C THR A 41 10.99 -1.06 -14.54
N ALA A 42 10.46 0.05 -14.01
CA ALA A 42 9.89 1.13 -14.79
C ALA A 42 10.86 1.68 -15.84
N SER A 43 10.30 2.01 -17.00
CA SER A 43 11.04 2.64 -18.08
C SER A 43 11.67 3.98 -17.63
N PRO A 44 12.78 4.41 -18.25
CA PRO A 44 13.37 5.72 -17.97
C PRO A 44 12.38 6.89 -18.13
N ALA A 45 11.45 6.79 -19.09
CA ALA A 45 10.40 7.78 -19.31
C ALA A 45 9.46 7.88 -18.09
N THR A 46 8.97 6.74 -17.60
CA THR A 46 8.11 6.66 -16.41
C THR A 46 8.80 7.22 -15.17
N ARG A 47 10.09 6.92 -14.97
CA ARG A 47 10.88 7.46 -13.85
C ARG A 47 11.04 8.98 -13.97
N ASN A 48 11.18 9.49 -15.20
CA ASN A 48 11.26 10.92 -15.46
C ASN A 48 9.93 11.65 -15.23
N GLU A 49 8.80 11.04 -15.59
CA GLU A 49 7.46 11.55 -15.28
C GLU A 49 7.22 11.61 -13.77
N LEU A 50 7.55 10.53 -13.05
CA LEU A 50 7.47 10.51 -11.60
C LEU A 50 8.33 11.60 -10.95
N ARG A 51 9.56 11.78 -11.43
CA ARG A 51 10.45 12.84 -10.99
C ARG A 51 9.82 14.22 -11.19
N GLN A 52 9.23 14.48 -12.35
CA GLN A 52 8.54 15.73 -12.65
C GLN A 52 7.32 15.94 -11.73
N PHE A 53 6.52 14.90 -11.53
CA PHE A 53 5.37 14.94 -10.62
C PHE A 53 5.80 15.31 -9.19
N LEU A 54 6.83 14.65 -8.66
CA LEU A 54 7.36 14.93 -7.32
C LEU A 54 7.95 16.35 -7.21
N THR A 55 8.63 16.81 -8.26
CA THR A 55 9.16 18.19 -8.35
C THR A 55 8.03 19.21 -8.30
N ASN A 56 6.94 18.98 -9.05
CA ASN A 56 5.77 19.86 -9.07
C ASN A 56 5.05 19.90 -7.71
N LYS A 57 5.24 18.89 -6.87
CA LYS A 57 4.75 18.84 -5.48
C LYS A 57 5.72 19.50 -4.49
N GLY A 58 6.82 20.09 -4.95
CA GLY A 58 7.83 20.73 -4.11
C GLY A 58 8.83 19.77 -3.48
N ILE A 59 8.86 18.49 -3.91
CA ILE A 59 9.79 17.48 -3.42
C ILE A 59 11.03 17.50 -4.33
N ALA A 60 12.21 17.69 -3.75
CA ALA A 60 13.45 17.90 -4.52
C ALA A 60 13.76 16.72 -5.47
N PRO A 61 13.79 16.94 -6.81
CA PRO A 61 13.84 15.88 -7.82
C PRO A 61 15.01 14.90 -7.71
N HIS A 62 16.17 15.42 -7.30
CA HIS A 62 17.43 14.70 -7.31
C HIS A 62 17.50 13.63 -6.22
N THR A 63 16.81 13.86 -5.10
CA THR A 63 16.68 12.92 -3.99
C THR A 63 15.36 12.16 -4.02
N ALA A 64 14.29 12.73 -4.59
CA ALA A 64 12.93 12.22 -4.45
C ALA A 64 12.71 10.77 -4.91
N VAL A 65 13.20 10.39 -6.09
CA VAL A 65 12.92 9.05 -6.65
C VAL A 65 13.75 7.98 -5.96
N GLY A 66 15.04 8.21 -5.74
CA GLY A 66 15.91 7.28 -5.01
C GLY A 66 15.47 7.12 -3.55
N TRP A 67 15.21 8.23 -2.87
CA TRP A 67 14.68 8.24 -1.50
C TRP A 67 13.33 7.53 -1.39
N LEU A 68 12.43 7.70 -2.36
CA LEU A 68 11.14 7.00 -2.37
C LEU A 68 11.34 5.48 -2.45
N ILE A 69 12.23 5.01 -3.33
CA ILE A 69 12.54 3.59 -3.47
C ILE A 69 13.13 3.04 -2.16
N ASP A 70 14.10 3.75 -1.57
CA ASP A 70 14.72 3.35 -0.29
C ASP A 70 13.70 3.30 0.86
N MET A 71 12.81 4.30 0.94
CA MET A 71 11.75 4.33 1.95
C MET A 71 10.71 3.22 1.78
N LEU A 72 10.39 2.84 0.54
CA LEU A 72 9.53 1.70 0.24
C LEU A 72 10.18 0.39 0.72
N SER A 73 11.47 0.20 0.45
CA SER A 73 12.23 -0.96 0.90
C SER A 73 12.31 -1.07 2.42
N LEU A 74 12.65 0.04 3.11
CA LEU A 74 12.68 0.12 4.57
C LEU A 74 11.32 -0.22 5.19
N ARG A 75 10.25 0.31 4.61
CA ARG A 75 8.90 0.08 5.13
C ARG A 75 8.39 -1.33 4.84
N ALA A 76 8.76 -1.93 3.71
CA ALA A 76 8.45 -3.32 3.39
C ALA A 76 9.16 -4.30 4.35
N LEU A 77 10.42 -4.02 4.69
CA LEU A 77 11.17 -4.77 5.69
C LEU A 77 10.52 -4.68 7.07
N ASN A 78 10.19 -3.47 7.53
CA ASN A 78 9.52 -3.28 8.83
C ASN A 78 8.14 -3.95 8.87
N ALA A 79 7.36 -3.88 7.79
CA ALA A 79 6.07 -4.54 7.71
C ALA A 79 6.21 -6.08 7.71
N SER A 80 7.30 -6.61 7.18
CA SER A 80 7.60 -8.05 7.21
C SER A 80 8.02 -8.53 8.60
N THR A 81 8.66 -7.66 9.41
CA THR A 81 9.05 -7.98 10.81
C THR A 81 7.89 -8.02 11.80
N CYS A 82 6.72 -7.45 11.48
CA CYS A 82 5.52 -7.56 12.30
C CYS A 82 4.98 -9.00 12.41
N HIS A 83 5.48 -9.93 11.58
CA HIS A 83 5.18 -11.36 11.66
C HIS A 83 6.01 -12.09 12.74
N GLY A 84 7.03 -11.45 13.32
CA GLY A 84 8.03 -12.10 14.20
C GLY A 84 7.72 -12.14 15.70
N HIS A 85 6.58 -11.61 16.17
CA HIS A 85 6.27 -11.54 17.61
C HIS A 85 5.27 -12.59 18.12
N THR A 86 5.06 -13.68 17.37
CA THR A 86 4.36 -14.88 17.87
C THR A 86 5.33 -16.06 17.95
N HIS A 87 6.42 -15.92 18.68
CA HIS A 87 7.24 -17.07 19.08
C HIS A 87 7.14 -17.26 20.59
N THR A 88 6.11 -18.03 20.95
CA THR A 88 6.12 -19.10 21.95
C THR A 88 6.92 -18.84 23.24
N THR A 89 6.21 -18.43 24.28
CA THR A 89 6.54 -18.70 25.68
C THR A 89 5.30 -19.43 26.21
N THR A 90 5.32 -20.71 26.58
CA THR A 90 5.85 -21.30 27.83
C THR A 90 5.29 -22.75 27.90
N PRO A 91 5.61 -23.55 28.94
CA PRO A 91 6.88 -24.17 29.35
C PRO A 91 7.05 -25.60 28.83
#